data_AF-A0A0H3K622-F1
#
_entry.id   AF-A0A0H3K622-F1
#
_cell.length_a   1.000
_cell.length_b   1.000
_cell.length_c   1.000
_cell.angle_alpha   90.00
_cell.angle_beta   90.00
_cell.angle_gamma   90.00
#
_symmetry.space_group_name_H-M   'P 1'
#
loop_
_entity.id
_entity.type
_entity.pdbx_description
1 polymer ?
#
loop_
_entity_poly.entity_id
_entity_poly.type
_entity_poly.pdbx_seq_one_letter_code
_entity_poly.pdbx_strand_id
1 'polypeptide(L)'
;MDAEQQQVLEYFIEEARENLDTIEKGLMDLVATSQDSERINELLRSAHSVKGGAAMLGLQSIQHVAHRLEDGFKVLRDQPDVASPEAQSLFLQGFDFLCNLLEHLQNNGELETEYTRQTLEQSDPAFTELQNLLAAAGQATPSAPRVDRWESLLATPTATAASMGADDAVTALLQQLLEHFRAEETTEQRQQILHTCQQLRNLSSEPAWQYLLDICSRAIAKPENSFAQLAAVVVRNLKQASDQWQLGRADQVAVTPALARLAGGAIDPYTATVVSIPIEPQEAARALAASFERSQLLVLATQLVQVLREG
;
A
#
# COMPACT_ATOMS: atom_id res chain seq x y z
N MET A 1 27.53 7.46 18.11
CA MET A 1 26.98 6.55 17.10
C MET A 1 28.12 5.81 16.42
N ASP A 2 27.91 4.52 16.11
CA ASP A 2 28.85 3.76 15.28
C ASP A 2 28.75 4.24 13.81
N ALA A 3 29.83 4.14 13.03
CA ALA A 3 29.88 4.66 11.66
C ALA A 3 28.79 4.07 10.74
N GLU A 4 28.40 2.81 10.96
CA GLU A 4 27.31 2.16 10.23
C GLU A 4 25.94 2.77 10.59
N GLN A 5 25.71 3.12 11.86
CA GLN A 5 24.47 3.78 12.31
C GLN A 5 24.35 5.17 11.71
N GLN A 6 25.46 5.91 11.64
CA GLN A 6 25.51 7.23 11.02
C GLN A 6 25.16 7.17 9.53
N GLN A 7 25.72 6.18 8.82
CA GLN A 7 25.42 5.98 7.40
C GLN A 7 23.96 5.61 7.15
N VAL A 8 23.36 4.73 7.97
CA VAL A 8 21.93 4.41 7.87
C VAL A 8 21.05 5.63 8.14
N LEU A 9 21.43 6.46 9.11
CA LEU A 9 20.72 7.70 9.43
C LEU A 9 20.76 8.69 8.26
N GLU A 10 21.93 8.87 7.64
CA GLU A 10 22.11 9.75 6.47
C GLU A 10 21.23 9.31 5.30
N TYR A 11 21.18 8.01 4.98
CA TYR A 11 20.28 7.48 3.95
C TYR A 11 18.81 7.75 4.27
N PHE A 12 18.39 7.55 5.52
CA PHE A 12 17.03 7.86 5.93
C PHE A 12 16.70 9.34 5.76
N ILE A 13 17.63 10.24 6.11
CA ILE A 13 17.42 11.69 5.97
C ILE A 13 17.27 12.08 4.50
N GLU A 14 18.08 11.50 3.61
CA GLU A 14 17.97 11.72 2.16
C GLU A 14 16.62 11.23 1.62
N GLU A 15 16.21 10.00 1.94
CA GLU A 15 14.92 9.45 1.51
C GLU A 15 13.74 10.24 2.07
N ALA A 16 13.82 10.65 3.35
CA ALA A 16 12.78 11.46 3.97
C ALA A 16 12.62 12.82 3.28
N ARG A 17 13.71 13.43 2.80
CA ARG A 17 13.66 14.69 2.02
C ARG A 17 12.95 14.53 0.68
N GLU A 18 13.24 13.47 -0.05
CA GLU A 18 12.54 13.20 -1.33
C GLU A 18 11.03 13.02 -1.11
N ASN A 19 10.65 12.36 -0.01
CA ASN A 19 9.25 12.22 0.37
C ASN A 19 8.64 13.56 0.82
N LEU A 20 9.38 14.40 1.55
CA LEU A 20 8.93 15.73 1.94
C LEU A 20 8.71 16.65 0.74
N ASP A 21 9.60 16.63 -0.26
CA ASP A 21 9.44 17.39 -1.51
C ASP A 21 8.14 17.00 -2.24
N THR A 22 7.80 15.72 -2.21
CA THR A 22 6.56 15.19 -2.79
C THR A 22 5.35 15.69 -2.01
N ILE A 23 5.44 15.67 -0.67
CA ILE A 23 4.40 16.19 0.22
C ILE A 23 4.17 17.68 0.00
N GLU A 24 5.22 18.48 0.00
CA GLU A 24 5.14 19.94 -0.21
C GLU A 24 4.40 20.28 -1.50
N LYS A 25 4.78 19.64 -2.62
CA LYS A 25 4.16 19.88 -3.94
C LYS A 25 2.67 19.57 -3.94
N GLY A 26 2.24 18.48 -3.31
CA GLY A 26 0.82 18.16 -3.21
C GLY A 26 0.07 19.09 -2.25
N LEU A 27 0.72 19.59 -1.22
CA LEU A 27 0.13 20.56 -0.29
C LEU A 27 -0.01 21.98 -0.87
N MET A 28 0.72 22.34 -1.94
CA MET A 28 0.60 23.68 -2.57
C MET A 28 -0.79 23.93 -3.19
N ASP A 29 -1.45 22.90 -3.67
CA ASP A 29 -2.85 22.95 -4.14
C ASP A 29 -3.59 21.72 -3.61
N LEU A 30 -3.97 21.79 -2.32
CA LEU A 30 -4.56 20.66 -1.62
C LEU A 30 -5.91 20.26 -2.22
N VAL A 31 -6.70 21.23 -2.68
CA VAL A 31 -8.02 20.97 -3.27
C VAL A 31 -7.89 20.24 -4.60
N ALA A 32 -6.99 20.67 -5.49
CA ALA A 32 -6.75 19.93 -6.73
C ALA A 32 -6.12 18.56 -6.46
N THR A 33 -5.25 18.48 -5.46
CA THR A 33 -4.59 17.22 -5.08
C THR A 33 -5.57 16.21 -4.47
N SER A 34 -6.51 16.63 -3.62
CA SER A 34 -7.49 15.71 -3.01
C SER A 34 -8.46 15.12 -4.04
N GLN A 35 -8.79 15.89 -5.09
CA GLN A 35 -9.68 15.48 -6.18
C GLN A 35 -8.99 14.57 -7.20
N ASP A 36 -7.66 14.46 -7.16
CA ASP A 36 -6.87 13.60 -8.02
C ASP A 36 -6.38 12.38 -7.21
N SER A 37 -6.98 11.22 -7.51
CA SER A 37 -6.69 9.96 -6.83
C SER A 37 -5.20 9.57 -6.90
N GLU A 38 -4.50 9.87 -7.99
CA GLU A 38 -3.10 9.51 -8.12
C GLU A 38 -2.24 10.38 -7.20
N ARG A 39 -2.49 11.69 -7.19
CA ARG A 39 -1.74 12.67 -6.40
C ARG A 39 -1.97 12.50 -4.90
N ILE A 40 -3.21 12.28 -4.44
CA ILE A 40 -3.47 12.05 -3.01
C ILE A 40 -2.87 10.72 -2.54
N ASN A 41 -2.88 9.69 -3.39
CA ASN A 41 -2.22 8.41 -3.06
C ASN A 41 -0.70 8.54 -3.05
N GLU A 42 -0.12 9.43 -3.87
CA GLU A 42 1.30 9.77 -3.81
C GLU A 42 1.66 10.40 -2.47
N LEU A 43 0.88 11.37 -1.99
CA LEU A 43 1.04 11.96 -0.66
C LEU A 43 0.98 10.93 0.47
N LEU A 44 0.02 10.01 0.39
CA LEU A 44 -0.16 8.95 1.39
C LEU A 44 1.02 7.98 1.40
N ARG A 45 1.54 7.58 0.22
CA ARG A 45 2.75 6.75 0.12
C ARG A 45 3.96 7.46 0.71
N SER A 46 4.15 8.74 0.40
CA SER A 46 5.29 9.50 0.90
C SER A 46 5.26 9.65 2.43
N ALA A 47 4.12 10.00 3.01
CA ALA A 47 3.96 10.05 4.46
C ALA A 47 4.18 8.68 5.12
N HIS A 48 3.68 7.60 4.49
CA HIS A 48 3.86 6.23 4.98
C HIS A 48 5.33 5.79 4.96
N SER A 49 6.08 6.12 3.91
CA SER A 49 7.51 5.83 3.81
C SER A 49 8.31 6.53 4.91
N VAL A 50 8.07 7.82 5.14
CA VAL A 50 8.72 8.58 6.22
C VAL A 50 8.40 7.99 7.59
N LYS A 51 7.12 7.66 7.84
CA LYS A 51 6.69 6.99 9.08
C LYS A 51 7.40 5.65 9.28
N GLY A 52 7.48 4.83 8.22
CA GLY A 52 8.11 3.51 8.25
C GLY A 52 9.60 3.59 8.56
N GLY A 53 10.33 4.46 7.84
CA GLY A 53 11.75 4.68 8.08
C GLY A 53 12.03 5.21 9.49
N ALA A 54 11.25 6.19 9.95
CA ALA A 54 11.37 6.73 11.30
C ALA A 54 11.12 5.68 12.38
N ALA A 55 10.11 4.81 12.20
CA ALA A 55 9.82 3.71 13.12
C ALA A 55 10.95 2.68 13.18
N MET A 56 11.56 2.33 12.03
CA MET A 56 12.68 1.39 11.97
C MET A 56 13.93 1.91 12.71
N LEU A 57 14.12 3.23 12.72
CA LEU A 57 15.24 3.89 13.42
C LEU A 57 14.89 4.36 14.83
N GLY A 58 13.65 4.14 15.30
CA GLY A 58 13.21 4.54 16.63
C GLY A 58 13.01 6.05 16.80
N LEU A 59 12.89 6.81 15.71
CA LEU A 59 12.71 8.27 15.69
C LEU A 59 11.24 8.64 15.96
N GLN A 60 10.82 8.49 17.21
CA GLN A 60 9.41 8.54 17.62
C GLN A 60 8.68 9.85 17.25
N SER A 61 9.33 11.01 17.38
CA SER A 61 8.73 12.30 17.02
C SER A 61 8.45 12.43 15.53
N ILE A 62 9.40 12.04 14.69
CA ILE A 62 9.23 12.04 13.23
C ILE A 62 8.13 11.05 12.83
N GLN A 63 8.14 9.85 13.42
CA GLN A 63 7.10 8.85 13.21
C GLN A 63 5.72 9.38 13.58
N HIS A 64 5.58 10.06 14.72
CA HIS A 64 4.31 10.64 15.18
C HIS A 64 3.77 11.67 14.20
N VAL A 65 4.59 12.68 13.85
CA VAL A 65 4.17 13.75 12.94
C VAL A 65 3.82 13.20 11.55
N ALA A 66 4.64 12.29 11.00
CA ALA A 66 4.37 11.65 9.72
C ALA A 66 3.07 10.83 9.74
N HIS A 67 2.79 10.13 10.84
CA HIS A 67 1.54 9.39 11.01
C HIS A 67 0.32 10.31 11.05
N ARG A 68 0.40 11.46 11.75
CA ARG A 68 -0.70 12.44 11.80
C ARG A 68 -1.00 13.03 10.42
N LEU A 69 0.03 13.29 9.61
CA LEU A 69 -0.13 13.69 8.20
C LEU A 69 -0.78 12.58 7.37
N GLU A 70 -0.28 11.34 7.47
CA GLU A 70 -0.83 10.17 6.76
C GLU A 70 -2.33 9.98 7.07
N ASP A 71 -2.74 10.13 8.33
CA ASP A 71 -4.15 10.01 8.72
C ASP A 71 -5.01 11.13 8.13
N GLY A 72 -4.51 12.35 8.09
CA GLY A 72 -5.20 13.44 7.38
C GLY A 72 -5.35 13.15 5.88
N PHE A 73 -4.31 12.64 5.23
CA PHE A 73 -4.36 12.28 3.81
C PHE A 73 -5.32 11.12 3.52
N LYS A 74 -5.47 10.14 4.42
CA LYS A 74 -6.52 9.11 4.31
C LYS A 74 -7.91 9.74 4.27
N VAL A 75 -8.18 10.69 5.16
CA VAL A 75 -9.48 11.37 5.17
C VAL A 75 -9.71 12.16 3.87
N LEU A 76 -8.70 12.87 3.37
CA LEU A 76 -8.82 13.58 2.08
C LEU A 76 -9.01 12.64 0.89
N ARG A 77 -8.37 11.46 0.89
CA ARG A 77 -8.58 10.44 -0.15
C ARG A 77 -10.02 9.93 -0.13
N ASP A 78 -10.54 9.66 1.06
CA ASP A 78 -11.89 9.08 1.22
C ASP A 78 -12.99 10.14 1.06
N GLN A 79 -12.68 11.40 1.37
CA GLN A 79 -13.59 12.54 1.31
C GLN A 79 -12.89 13.77 0.69
N PRO A 80 -12.68 13.80 -0.64
CA PRO A 80 -11.97 14.89 -1.30
C PRO A 80 -12.54 16.30 -1.07
N ASP A 81 -13.85 16.38 -0.83
CA ASP A 81 -14.61 17.63 -0.67
C ASP A 81 -14.35 18.33 0.67
N VAL A 82 -13.73 17.67 1.64
CA VAL A 82 -13.36 18.31 2.92
C VAL A 82 -12.04 19.10 2.82
N ALA A 83 -11.35 19.03 1.69
CA ALA A 83 -10.18 19.87 1.43
C ALA A 83 -10.58 21.35 1.39
N SER A 84 -9.96 22.15 2.26
CA SER A 84 -10.20 23.59 2.34
C SER A 84 -8.87 24.35 2.51
N PRO A 85 -8.85 25.67 2.27
CA PRO A 85 -7.68 26.51 2.56
C PRO A 85 -7.23 26.43 4.02
N GLU A 86 -8.19 26.31 4.95
CA GLU A 86 -7.91 26.12 6.37
C GLU A 86 -7.26 24.76 6.65
N ALA A 87 -7.78 23.68 6.04
CA ALA A 87 -7.16 22.36 6.11
C ALA A 87 -5.73 22.39 5.55
N GLN A 88 -5.54 23.02 4.39
CA GLN A 88 -4.23 23.18 3.73
C GLN A 88 -3.22 23.89 4.65
N SER A 89 -3.64 24.98 5.30
CA SER A 89 -2.79 25.69 6.26
C SER A 89 -2.36 24.79 7.44
N LEU A 90 -3.27 23.98 7.97
CA LEU A 90 -2.97 23.06 9.07
C LEU A 90 -2.07 21.89 8.63
N PHE A 91 -2.25 21.36 7.42
CA PHE A 91 -1.33 20.38 6.84
C PHE A 91 0.08 20.96 6.63
N LEU A 92 0.19 22.19 6.13
CA LEU A 92 1.47 22.87 5.96
C LEU A 92 2.17 23.09 7.30
N GLN A 93 1.44 23.47 8.36
CA GLN A 93 2.01 23.54 9.71
C GLN A 93 2.54 22.18 10.18
N GLY A 94 1.78 21.10 9.96
CA GLY A 94 2.23 19.73 10.27
C GLY A 94 3.48 19.32 9.48
N PHE A 95 3.54 19.70 8.21
CA PHE A 95 4.70 19.51 7.34
C PHE A 95 5.94 20.28 7.83
N ASP A 96 5.77 21.53 8.27
CA ASP A 96 6.85 22.35 8.82
C ASP A 96 7.46 21.71 10.07
N PHE A 97 6.63 21.16 10.96
CA PHE A 97 7.13 20.41 12.13
C PHE A 97 7.96 19.19 11.72
N LEU A 98 7.55 18.47 10.68
CA LEU A 98 8.29 17.31 10.17
C LEU A 98 9.64 17.72 9.57
N CYS A 99 9.68 18.83 8.82
CA CYS A 99 10.91 19.40 8.28
C CYS A 99 11.86 19.82 9.40
N ASN A 100 11.36 20.53 10.42
CA ASN A 100 12.16 20.99 11.55
C ASN A 100 12.79 19.84 12.33
N LEU A 101 12.02 18.76 12.57
CA LEU A 101 12.54 17.55 13.21
C LEU A 101 13.65 16.92 12.39
N LEU A 102 13.48 16.83 11.06
CA LEU A 102 14.47 16.24 10.17
C LEU A 102 15.75 17.09 10.08
N GLU A 103 15.61 18.42 10.04
CA GLU A 103 16.74 19.36 10.06
C GLU A 103 17.50 19.28 11.39
N HIS A 104 16.79 19.22 12.52
CA HIS A 104 17.43 19.06 13.83
C HIS A 104 18.20 17.74 13.92
N LEU A 105 17.59 16.64 13.44
CA LEU A 105 18.23 15.33 13.39
C LEU A 105 19.49 15.35 12.51
N GLN A 106 19.46 16.03 11.37
CA GLN A 106 20.63 16.16 10.50
C GLN A 106 21.77 16.95 11.16
N ASN A 107 21.43 18.05 11.83
CA ASN A 107 22.43 18.96 12.41
C ASN A 107 23.09 18.38 13.66
N ASN A 108 22.35 17.62 14.47
CA ASN A 108 22.81 17.11 15.76
C ASN A 108 23.15 15.61 15.74
N GLY A 109 22.71 14.87 14.71
CA GLY A 109 22.87 13.42 14.62
C GLY A 109 21.89 12.63 15.52
N GLU A 110 21.16 13.32 16.39
CA GLU A 110 20.15 12.73 17.27
C GLU A 110 19.00 13.71 17.53
N LEU A 111 17.88 13.18 18.03
CA LEU A 111 16.74 13.97 18.49
C LEU A 111 16.74 13.99 20.01
N GLU A 112 17.09 15.14 20.57
CA GLU A 112 17.08 15.34 22.01
C GLU A 112 15.65 15.20 22.58
N THR A 113 15.53 14.55 23.73
CA THR A 113 14.23 14.27 24.37
C THR A 113 13.41 15.53 24.60
N GLU A 114 14.06 16.61 25.05
CA GLU A 114 13.38 17.86 25.37
C GLU A 114 12.91 18.60 24.11
N TYR A 115 13.75 18.65 23.08
CA TYR A 115 13.38 19.22 21.78
C TYR A 115 12.20 18.46 21.15
N THR A 116 12.26 17.13 21.18
CA THR A 116 11.17 16.25 20.74
C THR A 116 9.88 16.54 21.51
N ARG A 117 9.93 16.57 22.84
CA ARG A 117 8.76 16.85 23.69
C ARG A 117 8.13 18.19 23.36
N GLN A 118 8.94 19.24 23.27
CA GLN A 118 8.46 20.60 22.97
C GLN A 118 7.83 20.68 21.58
N THR A 119 8.43 20.04 20.59
CA THR A 119 7.91 20.03 19.21
C THR A 119 6.56 19.32 19.15
N LEU A 120 6.40 18.17 19.83
CA LEU A 120 5.13 17.44 19.85
C LEU A 120 4.04 18.25 20.56
N GLU A 121 4.34 18.87 21.70
CA GLU A 121 3.41 19.76 22.42
C GLU A 121 2.93 20.94 21.57
N GLN A 122 3.79 21.46 20.69
CA GLN A 122 3.43 22.54 19.76
C GLN A 122 2.62 22.05 18.56
N SER A 123 2.88 20.83 18.09
CA SER A 123 2.23 20.26 16.89
C SER A 123 0.86 19.63 17.15
N ASP A 124 0.66 19.02 18.32
CA ASP A 124 -0.56 18.27 18.64
C ASP A 124 -1.85 19.13 18.58
N PRO A 125 -1.86 20.40 19.02
CA PRO A 125 -3.04 21.27 18.87
C PRO A 125 -3.44 21.47 17.41
N ALA A 126 -2.48 21.74 16.52
CA ALA A 126 -2.74 21.93 15.09
C ALA A 126 -3.31 20.66 14.45
N PHE A 127 -2.76 19.49 14.78
CA PHE A 127 -3.31 18.22 14.28
C PHE A 127 -4.69 17.88 14.88
N THR A 128 -4.97 18.31 16.10
CA THR A 128 -6.29 18.15 16.71
C THR A 128 -7.31 19.02 16.00
N GLU A 129 -6.96 20.28 15.71
CA GLU A 129 -7.78 21.19 14.93
C GLU A 129 -8.03 20.65 13.52
N LEU A 130 -6.99 20.13 12.86
CA LEU A 130 -7.10 19.50 11.55
C LEU A 130 -8.11 18.34 11.57
N GLN A 131 -8.01 17.44 12.54
CA GLN A 131 -8.94 16.30 12.64
C GLN A 131 -10.37 16.74 12.90
N ASN A 132 -10.58 17.74 13.75
CA ASN A 132 -11.90 18.28 13.99
C ASN A 132 -12.49 18.92 12.73
N LEU A 133 -11.67 19.66 11.98
CA LEU A 133 -12.09 20.29 10.73
C LEU A 133 -12.50 19.24 9.68
N LEU A 134 -11.65 18.24 9.46
CA LEU A 134 -11.92 17.18 8.49
C LEU A 134 -13.14 16.33 8.89
N ALA A 135 -13.31 16.04 10.18
CA ALA A 135 -14.46 15.28 10.68
C ALA A 135 -15.78 16.08 10.61
N ALA A 136 -15.75 17.39 10.89
CA ALA A 136 -16.93 18.25 10.83
C ALA A 136 -17.40 18.48 9.39
N ALA A 137 -16.46 18.68 8.46
CA ALA A 137 -16.76 18.86 7.04
C ALA A 137 -17.37 17.60 6.41
N GLY A 138 -16.93 16.40 6.82
CA GLY A 138 -17.52 15.12 6.38
C GLY A 138 -18.96 14.87 6.85
N GLN A 139 -19.42 15.59 7.89
CA GLN A 139 -20.78 15.50 8.43
C GLN A 139 -21.68 16.65 7.96
N ALA A 140 -21.11 17.71 7.39
CA ALA A 140 -21.82 18.90 6.95
C ALA A 140 -22.12 18.87 5.43
N THR A 141 -23.31 18.33 5.12
CA THR A 141 -24.12 18.49 3.89
C THR A 141 -24.03 17.37 2.83
N PRO A 142 -25.15 16.69 2.53
CA PRO A 142 -25.33 16.01 1.25
C PRO A 142 -25.55 17.05 0.15
N SER A 143 -24.55 17.27 -0.70
CA SER A 143 -24.71 18.09 -1.89
C SER A 143 -25.65 17.40 -2.89
N ALA A 144 -26.61 18.18 -3.39
CA ALA A 144 -27.76 17.77 -4.20
C ALA A 144 -27.38 17.12 -5.56
N PRO A 145 -28.31 16.37 -6.20
CA PRO A 145 -27.97 15.39 -7.23
C PRO A 145 -27.65 16.09 -8.56
N ARG A 146 -26.52 15.70 -9.18
CA ARG A 146 -26.31 15.96 -10.60
C ARG A 146 -27.16 14.95 -11.38
N VAL A 147 -28.25 15.45 -11.95
CA VAL A 147 -29.11 14.73 -12.90
C VAL A 147 -28.33 14.43 -14.17
N ASP A 148 -27.94 13.17 -14.36
CA ASP A 148 -27.87 12.56 -15.68
C ASP A 148 -28.77 11.31 -15.69
N ARG A 149 -29.95 11.60 -16.20
CA ARG A 149 -31.11 10.75 -16.47
C ARG A 149 -30.80 9.74 -17.56
N TRP A 150 -30.86 8.44 -17.26
CA TRP A 150 -31.43 7.45 -18.19
C TRP A 150 -31.91 6.10 -17.61
N GLU A 151 -31.65 5.71 -16.36
CA GLU A 151 -32.05 4.34 -15.91
C GLU A 151 -32.97 4.25 -14.69
N SER A 152 -33.98 5.12 -14.64
CA SER A 152 -35.20 4.87 -13.86
C SER A 152 -36.17 3.96 -14.64
N LEU A 153 -35.77 2.73 -14.96
CA LEU A 153 -36.69 1.78 -15.58
C LEU A 153 -36.74 0.37 -15.00
N LEU A 154 -36.07 0.03 -13.90
CA LEU A 154 -36.30 -1.29 -13.29
C LEU A 154 -35.96 -1.33 -11.79
N ALA A 155 -37.03 -1.37 -10.99
CA ALA A 155 -37.15 -1.92 -9.64
C ALA A 155 -36.76 -1.08 -8.39
N THR A 156 -37.70 -1.15 -7.44
CA THR A 156 -37.82 -0.56 -6.10
C THR A 156 -36.86 -1.15 -5.04
N PRO A 157 -36.75 -0.51 -3.86
CA PRO A 157 -35.54 -0.48 -3.04
C PRO A 157 -35.52 -1.55 -1.95
N THR A 158 -34.35 -2.17 -1.73
CA THR A 158 -33.91 -2.57 -0.39
C THR A 158 -32.38 -2.65 -0.37
N ALA A 159 -31.72 -1.60 0.10
CA ALA A 159 -30.32 -1.67 0.49
C ALA A 159 -30.07 -0.74 1.68
N THR A 160 -30.08 -1.32 2.86
CA THR A 160 -29.46 -0.75 4.06
C THR A 160 -28.80 -1.91 4.80
N ALA A 161 -27.52 -2.13 4.52
CA ALA A 161 -26.56 -2.70 5.47
C ALA A 161 -25.15 -2.67 4.85
N ALA A 162 -24.25 -1.94 5.52
CA ALA A 162 -22.80 -2.14 5.58
C ALA A 162 -22.01 -2.18 4.25
N SER A 163 -21.40 -1.05 3.89
CA SER A 163 -20.07 -1.08 3.24
C SER A 163 -19.03 -0.55 4.23
N MET A 164 -18.57 -1.41 5.14
CA MET A 164 -17.14 -1.44 5.41
C MET A 164 -16.52 -1.94 4.10
N GLY A 165 -15.62 -1.16 3.50
CA GLY A 165 -14.99 -1.55 2.24
C GLY A 165 -14.35 -2.93 2.38
N ALA A 166 -14.47 -3.79 1.37
CA ALA A 166 -13.83 -5.11 1.37
C ALA A 166 -12.31 -5.01 1.66
N ASP A 167 -11.72 -3.86 1.36
CA ASP A 167 -10.31 -3.51 1.59
C ASP A 167 -9.94 -3.36 3.08
N ASP A 168 -10.83 -2.78 3.90
CA ASP A 168 -10.63 -2.66 5.35
C ASP A 168 -10.74 -4.02 6.03
N ALA A 169 -11.66 -4.86 5.55
CA ALA A 169 -11.84 -6.22 6.03
C ALA A 169 -10.62 -7.12 5.72
N VAL A 170 -10.03 -7.00 4.52
CA VAL A 170 -8.81 -7.72 4.15
C VAL A 170 -7.63 -7.29 5.02
N THR A 171 -7.43 -5.99 5.22
CA THR A 171 -6.33 -5.46 6.02
C THR A 171 -6.43 -5.92 7.48
N ALA A 172 -7.62 -5.89 8.07
CA ALA A 172 -7.85 -6.36 9.44
C ALA A 172 -7.57 -7.86 9.59
N LEU A 173 -8.03 -8.69 8.64
CA LEU A 173 -7.83 -10.14 8.68
C LEU A 173 -6.36 -10.54 8.44
N LEU A 174 -5.62 -9.78 7.64
CA LEU A 174 -4.17 -9.96 7.49
C LEU A 174 -3.41 -9.63 8.78
N GLN A 175 -3.81 -8.56 9.49
CA GLN A 175 -3.23 -8.23 10.80
C GLN A 175 -3.50 -9.33 11.85
N GLN A 176 -4.73 -9.87 11.90
CA GLN A 176 -5.06 -10.99 12.78
C GLN A 176 -4.23 -12.24 12.45
N LEU A 177 -4.07 -12.55 11.16
CA LEU A 177 -3.24 -13.67 10.71
C LEU A 177 -1.77 -13.50 11.15
N LEU A 178 -1.22 -12.29 11.07
CA LEU A 178 0.13 -11.97 11.55
C LEU A 178 0.30 -12.14 13.04
N GLU A 179 -0.70 -11.74 13.82
CA GLU A 179 -0.69 -11.87 15.27
C GLU A 179 -0.72 -13.34 15.70
N HIS A 180 -1.52 -14.16 15.01
CA HIS A 180 -1.55 -15.61 15.24
C HIS A 180 -0.24 -16.31 14.88
N PHE A 181 0.51 -15.83 13.88
CA PHE A 181 1.85 -16.35 13.58
C PHE A 181 2.93 -15.95 14.59
N ARG A 182 2.72 -14.91 15.40
CA ARG A 182 3.66 -14.44 16.42
C ARG A 182 3.54 -15.14 17.78
N ALA A 183 2.47 -15.88 17.99
CA ALA A 183 2.19 -16.54 19.25
C ALA A 183 2.62 -18.02 19.26
N GLU A 184 2.45 -18.70 20.40
CA GLU A 184 3.02 -20.04 20.62
C GLU A 184 2.46 -21.10 19.67
N GLU A 185 3.32 -22.00 19.17
CA GLU A 185 2.96 -23.06 18.23
C GLU A 185 2.02 -24.10 18.88
N THR A 186 0.72 -23.81 18.91
CA THR A 186 -0.30 -24.72 19.40
C THR A 186 -1.25 -25.17 18.29
N THR A 187 -1.85 -26.34 18.47
CA THR A 187 -2.88 -26.87 17.57
C THR A 187 -4.08 -25.92 17.46
N GLU A 188 -4.41 -25.22 18.55
CA GLU A 188 -5.50 -24.24 18.60
C GLU A 188 -5.18 -23.00 17.74
N GLN A 189 -3.96 -22.47 17.83
CA GLN A 189 -3.54 -21.36 16.96
C GLN A 189 -3.47 -21.75 15.49
N ARG A 190 -3.06 -22.99 15.19
CA ARG A 190 -3.07 -23.51 13.82
C ARG A 190 -4.49 -23.53 13.23
N GLN A 191 -5.49 -23.92 14.02
CA GLN A 191 -6.89 -23.88 13.62
C GLN A 191 -7.39 -22.45 13.42
N GLN A 192 -6.97 -21.53 14.28
CA GLN A 192 -7.32 -20.11 14.17
C GLN A 192 -6.76 -19.48 12.89
N ILE A 193 -5.50 -19.76 12.53
CA ILE A 193 -4.88 -19.29 11.28
C ILE A 193 -5.64 -19.84 10.06
N LEU A 194 -6.02 -21.11 10.07
CA LEU A 194 -6.82 -21.72 9.00
C LEU A 194 -8.20 -21.04 8.86
N HIS A 195 -8.84 -20.71 9.99
CA HIS A 195 -10.10 -19.98 10.01
C HIS A 195 -9.96 -18.59 9.38
N THR A 196 -8.91 -17.84 9.75
CA THR A 196 -8.63 -16.52 9.17
C THR A 196 -8.35 -16.59 7.67
N CYS A 197 -7.59 -17.59 7.19
CA CYS A 197 -7.39 -17.84 5.76
C CYS A 197 -8.71 -18.10 5.02
N GLN A 198 -9.64 -18.82 5.64
CA GLN A 198 -10.96 -19.09 5.06
C GLN A 198 -11.85 -17.84 5.02
N GLN A 199 -11.76 -16.98 6.04
CA GLN A 199 -12.42 -15.67 6.05
C GLN A 199 -11.89 -14.78 4.91
N LEU A 200 -10.56 -14.69 4.75
CA LEU A 200 -9.92 -13.96 3.64
C LEU A 200 -10.39 -14.45 2.26
N ARG A 201 -10.62 -15.77 2.11
CA ARG A 201 -11.06 -16.36 0.85
C ARG A 201 -12.48 -15.92 0.49
N ASN A 202 -13.35 -15.73 1.48
CA ASN A 202 -14.75 -15.38 1.27
C ASN A 202 -14.97 -13.88 0.94
N LEU A 203 -13.92 -13.05 1.06
CA LEU A 203 -14.00 -11.62 0.75
C LEU A 203 -13.95 -11.31 -0.74
N SER A 204 -13.36 -12.20 -1.54
CA SER A 204 -13.18 -11.99 -2.97
C SER A 204 -13.42 -13.26 -3.77
N SER A 205 -14.16 -13.09 -4.87
CA SER A 205 -14.48 -14.15 -5.83
C SER A 205 -13.38 -14.37 -6.86
N GLU A 206 -12.27 -13.63 -6.78
CA GLU A 206 -11.19 -13.67 -7.77
C GLU A 206 -10.45 -15.02 -7.78
N PRO A 207 -10.30 -15.69 -8.95
CA PRO A 207 -9.72 -17.03 -9.03
C PRO A 207 -8.27 -17.11 -8.52
N ALA A 208 -7.44 -16.10 -8.82
CA ALA A 208 -6.04 -16.05 -8.41
C ALA A 208 -5.91 -15.89 -6.88
N TRP A 209 -6.77 -15.06 -6.28
CA TRP A 209 -6.86 -14.86 -4.84
C TRP A 209 -7.29 -16.14 -4.10
N GLN A 210 -8.34 -16.79 -4.57
CA GLN A 210 -8.83 -18.04 -3.99
C GLN A 210 -7.80 -19.17 -4.09
N TYR A 211 -7.08 -19.24 -5.21
CA TYR A 211 -6.03 -20.23 -5.42
C TYR A 211 -4.87 -20.02 -4.45
N LEU A 212 -4.39 -18.78 -4.27
CA LEU A 212 -3.31 -18.49 -3.33
C LEU A 212 -3.67 -18.89 -1.89
N LEU A 213 -4.89 -18.55 -1.45
CA LEU A 213 -5.36 -18.89 -0.10
C LEU A 213 -5.58 -20.39 0.10
N ASP A 214 -5.96 -21.12 -0.95
CA ASP A 214 -6.03 -22.58 -0.92
C ASP A 214 -4.63 -23.21 -0.68
N ILE A 215 -3.62 -22.72 -1.40
CA ILE A 215 -2.23 -23.18 -1.23
C ILE A 215 -1.69 -22.81 0.16
N CYS A 216 -1.95 -21.58 0.64
CA CYS A 216 -1.62 -21.18 2.01
C CYS A 216 -2.26 -22.11 3.04
N SER A 217 -3.56 -22.40 2.90
CA SER A 217 -4.29 -23.27 3.84
C SER A 217 -3.74 -24.69 3.84
N ARG A 218 -3.39 -25.24 2.67
CA ARG A 218 -2.74 -26.55 2.54
C ARG A 218 -1.34 -26.58 3.17
N ALA A 219 -0.57 -25.51 3.05
CA ALA A 219 0.73 -25.39 3.70
C ALA A 219 0.58 -25.33 5.24
N ILE A 220 -0.40 -24.59 5.76
CA ILE A 220 -0.66 -24.44 7.20
C ILE A 220 -1.25 -25.71 7.82
N ALA A 221 -2.05 -26.47 7.07
CA ALA A 221 -2.66 -27.72 7.55
C ALA A 221 -1.62 -28.84 7.84
N LYS A 222 -0.41 -28.75 7.29
CA LYS A 222 0.64 -29.76 7.49
C LYS A 222 1.39 -29.55 8.81
N PRO A 223 1.30 -30.46 9.78
CA PRO A 223 1.94 -30.32 11.10
C PRO A 223 3.47 -30.26 11.04
N GLU A 224 4.08 -30.74 9.96
CA GLU A 224 5.53 -30.72 9.71
C GLU A 224 6.09 -29.32 9.47
N ASN A 225 5.25 -28.36 9.06
CA ASN A 225 5.66 -26.98 8.82
C ASN A 225 5.57 -26.19 10.13
N SER A 226 6.71 -25.63 10.59
CA SER A 226 6.74 -24.75 11.78
C SER A 226 6.14 -23.37 11.48
N PHE A 227 5.65 -22.69 12.51
CA PHE A 227 5.09 -21.34 12.35
C PHE A 227 6.15 -20.35 11.91
N ALA A 228 7.41 -20.51 12.32
CA ALA A 228 8.51 -19.68 11.84
C ALA A 228 8.71 -19.79 10.30
N GLN A 229 8.61 -21.00 9.74
CA GLN A 229 8.72 -21.24 8.29
C GLN A 229 7.48 -20.75 7.54
N LEU A 230 6.29 -20.99 8.10
CA LEU A 230 5.03 -20.55 7.51
C LEU A 230 4.92 -19.02 7.55
N ALA A 231 5.26 -18.36 8.66
CA ALA A 231 5.23 -16.92 8.79
C ALA A 231 6.11 -16.25 7.74
N ALA A 232 7.35 -16.71 7.53
CA ALA A 232 8.26 -16.10 6.56
C ALA A 232 7.74 -16.17 5.11
N VAL A 233 7.01 -17.22 4.75
CA VAL A 233 6.56 -17.47 3.37
C VAL A 233 5.12 -17.01 3.16
N VAL A 234 4.19 -17.41 4.01
CA VAL A 234 2.75 -17.11 3.90
C VAL A 234 2.49 -15.61 4.06
N VAL A 235 3.10 -14.96 5.06
CA VAL A 235 2.94 -13.50 5.28
C VAL A 235 3.43 -12.71 4.07
N ARG A 236 4.60 -13.06 3.54
CA ARG A 236 5.18 -12.37 2.39
C ARG A 236 4.28 -12.49 1.16
N ASN A 237 3.77 -13.70 0.89
CA ASN A 237 2.88 -13.95 -0.25
C ASN A 237 1.52 -13.26 -0.07
N LEU A 238 0.94 -13.31 1.11
CA LEU A 238 -0.34 -12.66 1.41
C LEU A 238 -0.24 -11.12 1.36
N LYS A 239 0.86 -10.55 1.87
CA LYS A 239 1.11 -9.11 1.76
C LYS A 239 1.25 -8.69 0.30
N GLN A 240 2.07 -9.39 -0.48
CA GLN A 240 2.22 -9.11 -1.91
C GLN A 240 0.91 -9.25 -2.69
N ALA A 241 0.11 -10.28 -2.38
CA ALA A 241 -1.20 -10.48 -2.99
C ALA A 241 -2.18 -9.36 -2.61
N SER A 242 -2.16 -8.92 -1.35
CA SER A 242 -2.97 -7.80 -0.87
C SER A 242 -2.58 -6.49 -1.55
N ASP A 243 -1.27 -6.20 -1.66
CA ASP A 243 -0.75 -5.00 -2.32
C ASP A 243 -1.15 -5.00 -3.80
N GLN A 244 -1.07 -6.14 -4.49
CA GLN A 244 -1.48 -6.28 -5.88
C GLN A 244 -3.01 -6.17 -6.07
N TRP A 245 -3.79 -6.70 -5.14
CA TRP A 245 -5.25 -6.57 -5.15
C TRP A 245 -5.68 -5.11 -4.94
N GLN A 246 -5.04 -4.38 -4.03
CA GLN A 246 -5.26 -2.94 -3.81
C GLN A 246 -4.87 -2.08 -5.02
N LEU A 247 -3.89 -2.52 -5.81
CA LEU A 247 -3.51 -1.88 -7.07
C LEU A 247 -4.44 -2.23 -8.25
N GLY A 248 -5.53 -2.98 -8.02
CA GLY A 248 -6.45 -3.45 -9.07
C GLY A 248 -5.84 -4.51 -9.99
N ARG A 249 -4.72 -5.11 -9.59
CA ARG A 249 -3.95 -6.12 -10.34
C ARG A 249 -4.15 -7.52 -9.73
N ALA A 250 -5.40 -7.85 -9.42
CA ALA A 250 -5.78 -9.12 -8.80
C ALA A 250 -5.41 -10.35 -9.66
N ASP A 251 -5.31 -10.15 -10.97
CA ASP A 251 -4.89 -11.11 -11.98
C ASP A 251 -3.39 -11.43 -11.94
N GLN A 252 -2.58 -10.56 -11.30
CA GLN A 252 -1.12 -10.71 -11.20
C GLN A 252 -0.67 -11.40 -9.90
N VAL A 253 -1.63 -11.81 -9.06
CA VAL A 253 -1.37 -12.55 -7.83
C VAL A 253 -0.79 -13.92 -8.14
N ALA A 254 0.52 -14.07 -7.93
CA ALA A 254 1.27 -15.28 -8.26
C ALA A 254 1.68 -16.05 -7.00
N VAL A 255 1.45 -17.35 -7.01
CA VAL A 255 1.93 -18.26 -5.95
C VAL A 255 3.44 -18.47 -6.10
N THR A 256 4.21 -18.12 -5.08
CA THR A 256 5.66 -18.34 -5.14
C THR A 256 6.03 -19.83 -5.09
N PRO A 257 7.10 -20.26 -5.78
CA PRO A 257 7.60 -21.64 -5.73
C PRO A 257 8.00 -22.13 -4.33
N ALA A 258 8.23 -21.21 -3.38
CA ALA A 258 8.49 -21.53 -1.98
C ALA A 258 7.20 -21.96 -1.25
N LEU A 259 6.09 -21.26 -1.49
CA LEU A 259 4.78 -21.57 -0.93
C LEU A 259 4.23 -22.89 -1.50
N ALA A 260 4.38 -23.12 -2.81
CA ALA A 260 3.99 -24.37 -3.47
C ALA A 260 4.74 -25.61 -2.93
N ARG A 261 6.02 -25.45 -2.56
CA ARG A 261 6.83 -26.51 -1.93
C ARG A 261 6.33 -26.87 -0.54
N LEU A 262 5.97 -25.88 0.28
CA LEU A 262 5.42 -26.10 1.62
C LEU A 262 4.02 -26.77 1.59
N ALA A 263 3.24 -26.54 0.53
CA ALA A 263 1.92 -27.17 0.34
C ALA A 263 1.98 -28.63 -0.16
N GLY A 264 3.15 -29.13 -0.58
CA GLY A 264 3.37 -30.56 -0.82
C GLY A 264 3.26 -31.10 -2.24
N GLY A 265 3.31 -30.28 -3.29
CA GLY A 265 3.63 -30.81 -4.63
C GLY A 265 2.88 -30.21 -5.81
N ALA A 266 3.62 -30.25 -6.94
CA ALA A 266 3.37 -29.84 -8.32
C ALA A 266 2.97 -28.37 -8.54
N ILE A 267 3.83 -27.63 -9.24
CA ILE A 267 3.47 -26.38 -9.92
C ILE A 267 2.44 -26.77 -10.98
N ASP A 268 1.15 -26.61 -10.70
CA ASP A 268 0.13 -26.70 -11.73
C ASP A 268 0.26 -25.50 -12.67
N PRO A 269 0.19 -25.69 -14.00
CA PRO A 269 0.72 -24.78 -15.02
C PRO A 269 -0.14 -23.54 -15.32
N TYR A 270 -0.89 -23.01 -14.35
CA TYR A 270 -1.45 -21.65 -14.52
C TYR A 270 -0.39 -20.53 -14.36
N THR A 271 0.87 -20.92 -14.17
CA THR A 271 2.03 -20.05 -14.38
C THR A 271 2.46 -20.07 -15.84
N ALA A 272 1.79 -19.26 -16.66
CA ALA A 272 2.41 -18.69 -17.85
C ALA A 272 2.03 -17.21 -17.92
N THR A 273 2.93 -16.41 -17.38
CA THR A 273 3.17 -15.00 -17.67
C THR A 273 2.50 -14.54 -18.96
N VAL A 274 1.41 -13.77 -18.85
CA VAL A 274 1.08 -12.84 -19.93
C VAL A 274 1.87 -11.57 -19.62
N VAL A 275 3.10 -11.53 -20.14
CA VAL A 275 3.72 -10.25 -20.48
C VAL A 275 2.74 -9.58 -21.42
N SER A 276 2.02 -8.58 -20.93
CA SER A 276 1.10 -7.79 -21.76
C SER A 276 1.96 -7.03 -22.77
N ILE A 277 2.04 -7.56 -23.99
CA ILE A 277 2.56 -6.83 -25.14
C ILE A 277 1.50 -5.76 -25.44
N PRO A 278 1.84 -4.45 -25.48
CA PRO A 278 0.92 -3.42 -25.90
C PRO A 278 0.33 -3.78 -27.27
N ILE A 279 -0.99 -3.63 -27.44
CA ILE A 279 -1.74 -4.11 -28.61
C ILE A 279 -1.31 -3.40 -29.92
N GLU A 280 -0.47 -2.37 -29.85
CA GLU A 280 0.05 -1.69 -31.03
C GLU A 280 1.43 -2.18 -31.47
N PRO A 281 1.60 -2.60 -32.74
CA PRO A 281 2.87 -3.13 -33.25
C PRO A 281 4.06 -2.16 -33.09
N GLN A 282 3.79 -0.85 -33.11
CA GLN A 282 4.81 0.18 -32.95
C GLN A 282 5.30 0.30 -31.50
N GLU A 283 4.40 0.17 -30.52
CA GLU A 283 4.78 0.20 -29.11
C GLU A 283 5.49 -1.09 -28.70
N ALA A 284 5.03 -2.24 -29.20
CA ALA A 284 5.73 -3.51 -29.04
C ALA A 284 7.17 -3.44 -29.61
N ALA A 285 7.34 -2.85 -30.79
CA ALA A 285 8.66 -2.65 -31.40
C ALA A 285 9.54 -1.70 -30.58
N ARG A 286 8.97 -0.63 -30.01
CA ARG A 286 9.69 0.31 -29.12
C ARG A 286 10.11 -0.34 -27.81
N ALA A 287 9.23 -1.12 -27.19
CA ALA A 287 9.53 -1.85 -25.96
C ALA A 287 10.66 -2.85 -26.18
N LEU A 288 10.61 -3.62 -27.28
CA LEU A 288 11.70 -4.52 -27.66
C LEU A 288 13.00 -3.74 -27.95
N ALA A 289 12.93 -2.59 -28.62
CA ALA A 289 14.08 -1.75 -28.90
C ALA A 289 14.74 -1.17 -27.63
N ALA A 290 13.96 -0.93 -26.57
CA ALA A 290 14.47 -0.47 -25.29
C ALA A 290 15.08 -1.60 -24.45
N SER A 291 14.66 -2.85 -24.67
CA SER A 291 15.08 -4.00 -23.86
C SER A 291 16.21 -4.85 -24.45
N PHE A 292 16.50 -4.73 -25.76
CA PHE A 292 17.46 -5.61 -26.44
C PHE A 292 18.46 -4.84 -27.31
N GLU A 293 19.67 -5.39 -27.44
CA GLU A 293 20.68 -4.80 -28.34
C GLU A 293 20.31 -4.99 -29.81
N ARG A 294 20.80 -4.09 -30.68
CA ARG A 294 20.47 -4.06 -32.11
C ARG A 294 20.77 -5.37 -32.84
N SER A 295 21.83 -6.07 -32.44
CA SER A 295 22.21 -7.39 -32.99
C SER A 295 21.18 -8.48 -32.64
N GLN A 296 20.67 -8.47 -31.41
CA GLN A 296 19.67 -9.41 -30.92
C GLN A 296 18.30 -9.16 -31.56
N LEU A 297 17.92 -7.89 -31.73
CA LEU A 297 16.69 -7.50 -32.42
C LEU A 297 16.65 -7.94 -33.88
N LEU A 298 17.79 -7.88 -34.58
CA LEU A 298 17.89 -8.35 -35.97
C LEU A 298 17.68 -9.87 -36.07
N VAL A 299 18.20 -10.64 -35.12
CA VAL A 299 17.97 -12.10 -35.07
C VAL A 299 16.51 -12.40 -34.78
N LEU A 300 15.92 -11.72 -33.81
CA LEU A 300 14.51 -11.86 -33.42
C LEU A 300 13.57 -11.51 -34.58
N ALA A 301 13.82 -10.40 -35.28
CA ALA A 301 13.05 -10.00 -36.45
C ALA A 301 13.18 -11.03 -37.60
N THR A 302 14.38 -11.58 -37.81
CA THR A 302 14.61 -12.60 -38.85
C THR A 302 13.86 -13.89 -38.54
N GLN A 303 13.88 -14.34 -37.28
CA GLN A 303 13.15 -15.53 -36.84
C GLN A 303 11.63 -15.34 -36.92
N LEU A 304 11.12 -14.17 -36.53
CA LEU A 304 9.69 -13.84 -36.67
C LEU A 304 9.23 -13.87 -38.13
N VAL A 305 10.01 -13.32 -39.04
CA VAL A 305 9.71 -13.38 -40.49
C VAL A 305 9.76 -14.81 -41.02
N GLN A 306 10.65 -15.65 -40.50
CA GLN A 306 10.74 -17.05 -40.90
C GLN A 306 9.52 -17.87 -40.44
N VAL A 307 9.11 -17.70 -39.17
CA VAL A 307 7.91 -18.34 -38.61
C VAL A 307 6.64 -17.92 -39.36
N LEU A 308 6.54 -16.66 -39.75
CA LEU A 308 5.40 -16.14 -40.54
C LEU A 308 5.38 -16.61 -42.01
N ARG A 309 6.46 -17.21 -42.51
CA ARG A 309 6.50 -17.82 -43.84
C ARG A 309 6.19 -19.31 -43.84
N GLU A 310 6.31 -19.96 -42.67
CA GLU A 310 6.12 -21.40 -42.49
C GLU A 310 4.75 -21.78 -41.90
N GLY A 311 3.98 -20.79 -41.41
CA GLY A 311 2.57 -20.94 -40.98
C GLY A 311 1.59 -20.31 -41.97
#